data_AF-A0AAQ3QWH3-F1
#
_entry.id   AF-A0AAQ3QWH3-F1
#
_cell.length_a   1.000
_cell.length_b   1.000
_cell.length_c   1.000
_cell.angle_alpha   90.00
_cell.angle_beta   90.00
_cell.angle_gamma   90.00
#
_symmetry.space_group_name_H-M   'P 1'
#
loop_
_entity.id
_entity.type
_entity.pdbx_description
1 polymer ?
#
loop_
_entity_poly.entity_id
_entity_poly.type
_entity_poly.pdbx_seq_one_letter_code
_entity_poly.pdbx_strand_id
1 'polypeptide(L)'
;MSVPDEFEEPEPVEMPINGVLDLHTFSPKDVKELLPAYFDECLDRGITQVRVIHGKGTGTLREFVHAQLRKSEQVASFALADQTAGSWGSTIVQLIKPTS
;
A
#
# COMPACT_ATOMS: atom_id res chain seq x y z
N MET A 1 -21.11 -16.69 38.19
CA MET A 1 -20.02 -15.78 37.83
C MET A 1 -19.66 -16.09 36.40
N SER A 2 -20.13 -15.26 35.47
CA SER A 2 -19.79 -15.38 34.05
C SER A 2 -18.43 -14.74 33.84
N VAL A 3 -17.53 -15.46 33.18
CA VAL A 3 -16.25 -14.92 32.73
C VAL A 3 -16.51 -13.68 31.88
N PRO A 4 -15.80 -12.56 32.08
CA PRO A 4 -15.92 -11.44 31.17
C PRO A 4 -15.25 -11.81 29.84
N ASP A 5 -16.00 -11.54 28.78
CA ASP A 5 -15.64 -11.47 27.36
C ASP A 5 -14.12 -11.34 27.15
N GLU A 6 -13.49 -12.42 26.70
CA GLU A 6 -12.09 -12.40 26.28
C GLU A 6 -11.99 -11.50 25.04
N PHE A 7 -11.02 -10.58 25.02
CA PHE A 7 -10.72 -9.78 23.84
C PHE A 7 -10.32 -10.74 22.72
N GLU A 8 -11.25 -11.04 21.81
CA GLU A 8 -10.98 -11.84 20.61
C GLU A 8 -9.99 -11.03 19.77
N GLU A 9 -8.71 -11.44 19.77
CA GLU A 9 -7.71 -10.84 18.91
C GLU A 9 -8.22 -10.97 17.46
N PRO A 10 -8.28 -9.87 16.68
CA PRO A 10 -8.84 -9.96 15.34
C PRO A 10 -8.01 -10.95 14.53
N GLU A 11 -8.67 -11.98 13.99
CA GLU A 11 -8.08 -12.94 13.07
C GLU A 11 -7.29 -12.20 11.99
N PRO A 12 -6.05 -12.63 11.68
CA PRO A 12 -5.22 -11.97 10.68
C PRO A 12 -5.93 -12.00 9.32
N VAL A 13 -6.32 -10.84 8.82
CA VAL A 13 -6.99 -10.72 7.51
C VAL A 13 -5.96 -10.91 6.42
N GLU A 14 -6.12 -11.94 5.59
CA GLU A 14 -5.28 -12.15 4.41
C GLU A 14 -5.47 -10.99 3.41
N MET A 15 -4.39 -10.28 3.13
CA MET A 15 -4.41 -9.18 2.17
C MET A 15 -4.29 -9.70 0.73
N PRO A 16 -5.23 -9.33 -0.17
CA PRO A 16 -5.11 -9.72 -1.56
C PRO A 16 -3.93 -9.02 -2.24
N ILE A 17 -3.09 -9.82 -2.90
CA ILE A 17 -1.96 -9.33 -3.69
C ILE A 17 -2.39 -9.30 -5.15
N ASN A 18 -3.13 -8.26 -5.50
CA ASN A 18 -3.69 -8.03 -6.82
C ASN A 18 -3.19 -6.73 -7.45
N GLY A 19 -2.16 -6.12 -6.86
CA GLY A 19 -1.63 -4.82 -7.29
C GLY A 19 -2.45 -3.63 -6.79
N VAL A 20 -3.34 -3.80 -5.82
CA VAL A 20 -4.08 -2.71 -5.17
C VAL A 20 -3.85 -2.77 -3.66
N LEU A 21 -3.21 -1.73 -3.13
CA LEU A 21 -2.95 -1.59 -1.70
C LEU A 21 -3.76 -0.41 -1.17
N ASP A 22 -4.76 -0.69 -0.33
CA ASP A 22 -5.55 0.35 0.36
C ASP A 22 -4.99 0.62 1.74
N LEU A 23 -4.58 1.88 1.99
CA LEU A 23 -3.96 2.31 3.23
C LEU A 23 -4.95 2.89 4.25
N HIS A 24 -6.26 2.97 3.96
CA HIS A 24 -7.25 3.54 4.90
C HIS A 24 -7.37 2.74 6.20
N THR A 25 -7.03 1.46 6.18
CA THR A 25 -7.08 0.57 7.35
C THR A 25 -5.77 0.47 8.11
N PHE A 26 -4.71 1.18 7.65
CA PHE A 26 -3.37 1.06 8.21
C PHE A 26 -2.93 2.31 8.96
N SER A 27 -2.21 2.11 10.07
CA SER A 27 -1.55 3.21 10.75
C SER A 27 -0.39 3.73 9.89
N PRO A 28 -0.13 5.05 9.86
CA PRO A 28 1.02 5.61 9.14
C PRO A 28 2.37 5.00 9.51
N LYS A 29 2.51 4.46 10.74
CA LYS A 29 3.72 3.78 11.20
C LYS A 29 3.96 2.48 10.43
N ASP A 30 2.90 1.73 10.16
CA ASP A 30 2.96 0.42 9.52
C ASP A 30 3.20 0.55 8.01
N VAL A 31 2.74 1.66 7.40
CA VAL A 31 2.91 1.93 5.97
C VAL A 31 4.38 1.87 5.53
N LYS A 32 5.32 2.24 6.41
CA LYS A 32 6.76 2.20 6.11
C LYS A 32 7.25 0.77 5.83
N GLU A 33 6.76 -0.21 6.58
CA GLU A 33 7.15 -1.61 6.46
C GLU A 33 6.25 -2.38 5.50
N LEU A 34 4.97 -1.97 5.41
CA LEU A 34 3.98 -2.57 4.55
C LEU A 34 4.27 -2.38 3.06
N LEU A 35 4.68 -1.17 2.64
CA LEU A 35 4.96 -0.88 1.23
C LEU A 35 6.00 -1.83 0.62
N PRO A 36 7.22 -1.98 1.17
CA PRO A 36 8.22 -2.87 0.58
C PRO A 36 7.77 -4.34 0.61
N ALA A 37 7.16 -4.80 1.72
CA ALA A 37 6.66 -6.17 1.83
C ALA A 37 5.57 -6.49 0.78
N TYR A 38 4.64 -5.55 0.55
CA TYR A 38 3.62 -5.70 -0.48
C TYR A 38 4.23 -5.68 -1.90
N PHE A 39 5.27 -4.88 -2.13
CA PHE A 39 5.96 -4.83 -3.41
C PHE A 39 6.72 -6.11 -3.73
N ASP A 40 7.39 -6.71 -2.73
CA ASP A 40 8.05 -8.01 -2.90
C ASP A 40 7.06 -9.09 -3.31
N GLU A 41 5.95 -9.21 -2.59
CA GLU A 41 4.90 -10.18 -2.89
C GLU A 41 4.21 -9.90 -4.25
N CYS A 42 4.11 -8.63 -4.66
CA CYS A 42 3.69 -8.27 -6.02
C CYS A 42 4.68 -8.75 -7.07
N LEU A 43 5.98 -8.54 -6.86
CA LEU A 43 7.03 -8.95 -7.79
C LEU A 43 7.10 -10.47 -7.94
N ASP A 44 6.96 -11.22 -6.83
CA ASP A 44 6.90 -12.68 -6.82
C ASP A 44 5.72 -13.22 -7.65
N ARG A 45 4.62 -12.47 -7.73
CA ARG A 45 3.46 -12.77 -8.57
C ARG A 45 3.53 -12.18 -9.99
N GLY A 46 4.63 -11.53 -10.34
CA GLY A 46 4.81 -10.87 -11.64
C GLY A 46 3.98 -9.59 -11.82
N ILE A 47 3.43 -9.03 -10.74
CA ILE A 47 2.68 -7.79 -10.74
C ILE A 47 3.66 -6.62 -10.63
N THR A 48 3.81 -5.86 -11.69
CA THR A 48 4.77 -4.74 -11.74
C THR A 48 4.14 -3.37 -11.66
N GLN A 49 2.82 -3.30 -11.68
CA GLN A 49 2.09 -2.06 -11.50
C GLN A 49 1.22 -2.18 -10.25
N VAL A 50 1.45 -1.28 -9.30
CA VAL A 50 0.70 -1.23 -8.04
C VAL A 50 -0.04 0.10 -7.92
N ARG A 51 -1.31 0.05 -7.52
CA ARG A 51 -2.10 1.21 -7.13
C ARG A 51 -2.11 1.29 -5.60
N VAL A 52 -1.48 2.32 -5.06
CA VAL A 52 -1.49 2.63 -3.63
C VAL A 52 -2.57 3.67 -3.35
N ILE A 53 -3.61 3.29 -2.63
CA ILE A 53 -4.73 4.15 -2.25
C ILE A 53 -4.42 4.73 -0.87
N HIS A 54 -4.15 6.03 -0.81
CA HIS A 54 -3.86 6.78 0.43
C HIS A 54 -5.00 7.73 0.82
N GLY A 55 -6.10 7.70 0.08
CA GLY A 55 -7.23 8.58 0.31
C GLY A 55 -6.99 10.02 -0.13
N LYS A 56 -8.06 10.80 0.01
CA LYS A 56 -8.19 12.17 -0.50
C LYS A 56 -7.65 13.21 0.50
N GLY A 57 -8.10 13.10 1.76
CA GLY A 57 -7.66 13.82 2.96
C GLY A 57 -6.96 15.19 2.81
N THR A 58 -6.04 15.48 3.72
CA THR A 58 -5.20 16.70 3.72
C THR A 58 -3.96 16.57 2.85
N GLY A 59 -3.69 15.38 2.29
CA GLY A 59 -2.46 15.07 1.56
C GLY A 59 -1.32 14.55 2.42
N THR A 60 -1.46 14.49 3.75
CA THR A 60 -0.39 14.01 4.65
C THR A 60 0.02 12.57 4.35
N LEU A 61 -0.94 11.64 4.19
CA LEU A 61 -0.61 10.25 3.87
C LEU A 61 -0.02 10.10 2.46
N ARG A 62 -0.51 10.88 1.49
CA ARG A 62 0.08 10.95 0.14
C ARG A 62 1.56 11.37 0.22
N GLU A 63 1.86 12.43 0.94
CA GLU A 63 3.24 12.93 1.08
C GLU A 63 4.14 11.92 1.76
N PHE A 64 3.63 11.24 2.80
CA PHE A 64 4.35 10.15 3.45
C PHE A 64 4.64 9.00 2.48
N VAL A 65 3.63 8.53 1.74
CA VAL A 65 3.79 7.47 0.73
C VAL A 65 4.82 7.89 -0.32
N HIS A 66 4.69 9.09 -0.89
CA HIS A 66 5.64 9.60 -1.89
C HIS A 66 7.06 9.71 -1.32
N ALA A 67 7.22 10.05 -0.03
CA ALA A 67 8.53 10.06 0.62
C ALA A 67 9.14 8.66 0.76
N GLN A 68 8.34 7.62 0.97
CA GLN A 68 8.83 6.23 0.96
C GLN A 68 9.16 5.78 -0.47
N LEU A 69 8.29 6.05 -1.45
CA LEU A 69 8.48 5.63 -2.84
C LEU A 69 9.77 6.21 -3.44
N ARG A 70 10.11 7.47 -3.15
CA ARG A 70 11.37 8.10 -3.63
C ARG A 70 12.63 7.41 -3.11
N LYS A 71 12.55 6.68 -2.01
CA LYS A 71 13.69 6.00 -1.36
C LYS A 71 13.73 4.51 -1.67
N SER A 72 12.69 3.95 -2.28
CA SER A 72 12.59 2.52 -2.52
C SER A 72 13.38 2.12 -3.76
N GLU A 73 14.25 1.13 -3.61
CA GLU A 73 15.00 0.52 -4.71
C GLU A 73 14.13 -0.40 -5.58
N GLN A 74 12.93 -0.77 -5.11
CA GLN A 74 11.98 -1.59 -5.87
C GLN A 74 11.15 -0.75 -6.86
N VAL A 75 11.19 0.58 -6.78
CA VAL A 75 10.31 1.48 -7.53
C VAL A 75 11.04 2.07 -8.74
N ALA A 76 10.53 1.79 -9.94
CA ALA A 76 11.03 2.36 -11.19
C ALA A 76 10.51 3.78 -11.42
N SER A 77 9.21 4.00 -11.18
CA SER A 77 8.56 5.31 -11.28
C SER A 77 7.24 5.32 -10.53
N PHE A 78 6.74 6.50 -10.21
CA PHE A 78 5.39 6.64 -9.66
C PHE A 78 4.76 7.98 -10.08
N ALA A 79 3.43 7.98 -10.20
CA ALA A 79 2.66 9.17 -10.52
C ALA A 79 1.31 9.13 -9.81
N LEU A 80 0.71 10.29 -9.58
CA LEU A 80 -0.70 10.33 -9.15
C LEU A 80 -1.57 9.72 -10.26
N ALA A 81 -2.57 8.93 -9.86
CA ALA A 81 -3.55 8.40 -10.81
C ALA A 81 -4.32 9.56 -11.47
N ASP A 82 -4.63 9.42 -12.77
CA ASP A 82 -5.27 10.49 -13.55
C ASP A 82 -6.55 11.02 -12.86
N GLN A 83 -6.68 12.34 -12.88
CA GLN A 83 -7.69 13.09 -12.13
C GLN A 83 -9.09 13.00 -12.75
N THR A 84 -9.18 12.44 -13.97
CA THR A 84 -10.38 12.46 -14.82
C THR A 84 -11.53 11.56 -14.34
N ALA A 85 -11.32 10.64 -13.40
CA ALA A 85 -12.35 9.69 -12.94
C ALA A 85 -12.50 9.61 -11.40
N GLY A 86 -12.19 10.67 -10.65
CA GLY A 86 -12.39 10.68 -9.20
C GLY A 86 -11.37 9.88 -8.37
N SER A 87 -10.31 9.37 -9.02
CA SER A 87 -9.26 8.49 -8.45
C SER A 87 -8.06 9.24 -7.83
N TRP A 88 -8.22 10.53 -7.50
CA TRP A 88 -7.14 11.41 -7.00
C TRP A 88 -6.57 11.04 -5.61
N GLY A 89 -7.17 10.06 -4.93
CA GLY A 89 -6.69 9.52 -3.66
C GLY A 89 -5.71 8.35 -3.80
N SER A 90 -5.03 8.22 -4.95
CA SER A 90 -4.14 7.10 -5.21
C SER A 90 -2.92 7.46 -6.06
N THR A 91 -1.86 6.69 -5.87
CA THR A 91 -0.60 6.77 -6.61
C THR A 91 -0.40 5.46 -7.37
N ILE A 92 -0.10 5.55 -8.66
CA ILE A 92 0.34 4.42 -9.49
C ILE A 92 1.85 4.30 -9.37
N VAL A 93 2.31 3.11 -9.03
CA VAL A 93 3.71 2.75 -8.84
C VAL A 93 4.07 1.69 -9.87
N GLN A 94 5.16 1.92 -10.60
CA GLN A 94 5.80 0.92 -11.45
C GLN A 94 6.99 0.34 -10.69
N LEU A 95 7.00 -0.97 -10.52
CA LEU A 95 8.07 -1.71 -9.86
C LEU A 95 9.14 -2.13 -10.87
N ILE A 96 10.38 -2.22 -10.41
CA ILE A 96 11.50 -2.74 -11.19
C ILE A 96 11.34 -4.26 -11.26
N LYS A 97 11.22 -4.82 -12.48
CA LYS A 97 11.28 -6.27 -12.65
C LYS A 97 12.67 -6.76 -12.23
N PRO A 98 12.77 -7.77 -11.36
CA PRO A 98 14.06 -8.41 -11.14
C PRO A 98 14.54 -8.98 -12.48
N THR A 99 15.73 -8.55 -12.91
CA THR A 99 16.39 -9.13 -14.07
C THR A 99 16.76 -10.56 -13.72
N SER A 100 16.17 -11.55 -14.42
CA SER A 100 16.54 -12.97 -14.29
C SER A 100 18.00 -13.23 -14.65
#